data_AF-A0A4U0FCM6-F1
#
_entry.id   AF-A0A4U0FCM6-F1
#
_cell.length_a   1.000
_cell.length_b   1.000
_cell.length_c   1.000
_cell.angle_alpha   90.00
_cell.angle_beta   90.00
_cell.angle_gamma   90.00
#
_symmetry.space_group_name_H-M   'P 1'
#
loop_
_entity.id
_entity.type
_entity.pdbx_description
1 polymer ?
#
loop_
_entity_poly.entity_id
_entity_poly.type
_entity_poly.pdbx_seq_one_letter_code
_entity_poly.pdbx_strand_id
1 'polypeptide(L)'
;MRQFENDAPVLSRTEVEADGRIFIVEAPRWTEWQAALDRASSDRQGPADPRLLLEECLLVCVRAAEGSAITRKDLRELPAPDGDKLLAAALAMIAGQREALRLSVEPCGRGTKIRADGMRLLLKPWTFGERNDALRRSLQLQEGRVRLDLGLYEKLMIAACVTWEDGGEGADPAEWPVPLGETVMRELDRLNGVDPDYEDTAAACLRSGIDHPDLAMIRLCRAFRWSPEQIEPMNARMGESLLAGLRVLERQAAAAAHSEGTGVNSLPSSSSDTGVTRIVILEE
;
A
#
# COMPACT_ATOMS: atom_id res chain seq x y z
N MET A 1 18.40 28.76 -13.41
CA MET A 1 18.82 27.43 -13.88
C MET A 1 20.29 27.25 -13.53
N ARG A 2 20.59 26.66 -12.36
CA ARG A 2 21.97 26.37 -11.95
C ARG A 2 22.24 24.91 -12.28
N GLN A 3 23.25 24.63 -13.10
CA GLN A 3 23.76 23.29 -13.32
C GLN A 3 24.42 22.83 -12.01
N PHE A 4 23.91 21.75 -11.44
CA PHE A 4 24.52 21.10 -10.29
C PHE A 4 25.51 20.06 -10.82
N GLU A 5 26.81 20.37 -10.73
CA GLU A 5 27.88 19.38 -10.86
C GLU A 5 27.91 18.55 -9.57
N ASN A 6 27.54 17.27 -9.66
CA ASN A 6 27.55 16.34 -8.54
C ASN A 6 28.48 15.17 -8.89
N ASP A 7 29.60 15.09 -8.17
CA ASP A 7 30.81 14.33 -8.54
C ASP A 7 30.90 12.95 -7.85
N ALA A 8 29.77 12.28 -7.67
CA ALA A 8 29.73 10.87 -7.29
C ALA A 8 28.99 10.09 -8.38
N PRO A 9 29.60 9.06 -9.00
CA PRO A 9 28.90 8.22 -9.95
C PRO A 9 27.95 7.33 -9.15
N VAL A 10 26.74 7.83 -8.88
CA VAL A 10 25.59 6.94 -8.77
C VAL A 10 25.67 6.08 -10.02
N LEU A 11 25.73 4.74 -9.88
CA LEU A 11 25.64 3.83 -11.02
C LEU A 11 24.42 4.26 -11.82
N SER A 12 24.64 4.98 -12.92
CA SER A 12 23.57 5.54 -13.72
C SER A 12 23.03 4.46 -14.65
N ARG A 13 23.91 3.52 -15.02
CA ARG A 13 23.65 2.43 -15.95
C ARG A 13 24.60 1.27 -15.77
N THR A 14 24.14 0.07 -16.11
CA THR A 14 24.96 -1.13 -16.30
C THR A 14 24.59 -1.82 -17.60
N GLU A 15 25.56 -2.47 -18.24
CA GLU A 15 25.32 -3.31 -19.42
C GLU A 15 25.10 -4.75 -18.98
N VAL A 16 24.12 -5.42 -19.58
CA VAL A 16 23.78 -6.83 -19.31
C VAL A 16 23.62 -7.56 -20.63
N GLU A 17 24.38 -8.64 -20.81
CA GLU A 17 24.20 -9.54 -21.96
C GLU A 17 23.12 -10.58 -21.65
N ALA A 18 22.10 -10.66 -22.52
CA ALA A 18 20.98 -11.57 -22.44
C ALA A 18 20.58 -12.02 -23.86
N ASP A 19 20.38 -13.31 -24.08
CA ASP A 19 19.98 -13.87 -25.39
C ASP A 19 20.88 -13.39 -26.55
N GLY A 20 22.19 -13.30 -26.31
CA GLY A 20 23.20 -12.84 -27.28
C GLY A 20 23.09 -11.34 -27.65
N ARG A 21 22.32 -10.56 -26.89
CA ARG A 21 22.11 -9.12 -27.08
C ARG A 21 22.58 -8.35 -25.84
N ILE A 22 23.07 -7.13 -26.04
CA ILE A 22 23.43 -6.22 -24.95
C ILE A 22 22.21 -5.35 -24.63
N PHE A 23 21.87 -5.27 -23.35
CA PHE A 23 20.86 -4.38 -22.80
C PHE A 23 21.50 -3.38 -21.85
N ILE A 24 20.97 -2.17 -21.82
CA ILE A 24 21.32 -1.17 -20.82
C ILE A 24 20.27 -1.22 -19.72
N VAL A 25 20.72 -1.35 -18.47
CA VAL A 25 19.85 -1.35 -17.29
C VAL A 25 20.16 -0.12 -16.45
N GLU A 26 19.14 0.68 -16.22
CA GLU A 26 19.21 1.95 -15.49
C GLU A 26 18.14 1.94 -14.40
N ALA A 27 18.40 2.63 -13.28
CA ALA A 27 17.35 2.80 -12.28
C ALA A 27 16.33 3.84 -12.80
N PRO A 28 15.02 3.55 -12.66
CA PRO A 28 13.98 4.40 -13.22
C PRO A 28 13.87 5.71 -12.44
N ARG A 29 13.20 6.70 -13.04
CA ARG A 29 12.69 7.85 -12.29
C ARG A 29 11.48 7.45 -11.46
N TRP A 30 11.20 8.20 -10.39
CA TRP A 30 10.08 7.94 -9.50
C TRP A 30 8.74 7.92 -10.24
N THR A 31 8.49 8.87 -11.14
CA THR A 31 7.22 8.93 -11.87
C THR A 31 7.04 7.78 -12.86
N GLU A 32 8.12 7.32 -13.50
CA GLU A 32 8.11 6.14 -14.37
C GLU A 32 7.82 4.88 -13.56
N TRP A 33 8.46 4.77 -12.39
CA TRP A 33 8.26 3.69 -11.44
C TRP A 33 6.82 3.65 -10.90
N GLN A 34 6.29 4.77 -10.43
CA GLN A 34 4.90 4.89 -9.98
C GLN A 34 3.92 4.51 -11.10
N ALA A 35 4.14 4.99 -12.33
CA ALA A 35 3.28 4.65 -13.46
C ALA A 35 3.36 3.15 -13.83
N ALA A 36 4.51 2.50 -13.63
CA ALA A 36 4.66 1.06 -13.78
C ALA A 36 3.84 0.29 -12.72
N LEU A 37 3.89 0.72 -11.46
CA LEU A 37 3.08 0.15 -10.37
C LEU A 37 1.57 0.32 -10.64
N ASP A 38 1.17 1.51 -11.10
CA ASP A 38 -0.22 1.81 -11.45
C ASP A 38 -0.72 0.90 -12.57
N ARG A 39 0.04 0.74 -13.67
CA ARG A 39 -0.34 -0.15 -14.78
C ARG A 39 -0.43 -1.61 -14.34
N ALA A 40 0.46 -2.05 -13.45
CA ALA A 40 0.42 -3.41 -12.91
C ALA A 40 -0.79 -3.65 -11.98
N SER A 41 -1.35 -2.59 -11.39
CA SER A 41 -2.44 -2.65 -10.42
C SER A 41 -3.82 -2.30 -11.00
N SER A 42 -3.87 -1.55 -12.11
CA SER A 42 -5.10 -0.89 -12.55
C SER A 42 -6.11 -1.77 -13.28
N ASP A 43 -5.67 -2.90 -13.84
CA ASP A 43 -6.46 -3.67 -14.82
C ASP A 43 -7.40 -4.73 -14.23
N ARG A 44 -7.39 -4.98 -12.90
CA ARG A 44 -8.22 -6.03 -12.31
C ARG A 44 -8.81 -5.60 -10.96
N GLN A 45 -10.09 -5.92 -10.73
CA GLN A 45 -10.77 -5.86 -9.41
C GLN A 45 -10.19 -6.89 -8.41
N GLY A 46 -8.92 -7.26 -8.55
CA GLY A 46 -8.25 -8.33 -7.82
C GLY A 46 -6.82 -7.95 -7.48
N PRO A 47 -6.08 -8.83 -6.78
CA PRO A 47 -4.70 -8.56 -6.39
C PRO A 47 -3.84 -8.26 -7.62
N ALA A 48 -2.84 -7.38 -7.45
CA ALA A 48 -1.87 -7.04 -8.49
C ALA A 48 -1.29 -8.31 -9.13
N ASP A 49 -1.20 -8.34 -10.45
CA ASP A 49 -0.64 -9.48 -11.18
C ASP A 49 0.90 -9.44 -11.02
N PRO A 50 1.51 -10.35 -10.26
CA PRO A 50 2.95 -10.28 -9.96
C PRO A 50 3.78 -10.40 -11.24
N ARG A 51 3.30 -11.12 -12.26
CA ARG A 51 3.99 -11.21 -13.55
C ARG A 51 3.97 -9.86 -14.26
N LEU A 52 2.83 -9.18 -14.28
CA LEU A 52 2.70 -7.87 -14.92
C LEU A 52 3.58 -6.83 -14.21
N LEU A 53 3.65 -6.89 -12.88
CA LEU A 53 4.54 -6.04 -12.09
C LEU A 53 6.02 -6.22 -12.47
N LEU A 54 6.47 -7.46 -12.63
CA LEU A 54 7.84 -7.75 -13.07
C LEU A 54 8.10 -7.26 -14.51
N GLU A 55 7.15 -7.47 -15.42
CA GLU A 55 7.24 -6.97 -16.80
C GLU A 55 7.33 -5.43 -16.81
N GLU A 56 6.48 -4.72 -16.06
CA GLU A 56 6.47 -3.26 -15.98
C GLU A 56 7.75 -2.69 -15.35
N CYS A 57 8.30 -3.36 -14.33
CA CYS A 57 9.61 -3.03 -13.76
C CYS A 57 10.71 -3.06 -14.83
N LEU A 58 10.78 -4.14 -15.61
CA LEU A 58 11.78 -4.27 -16.67
C LEU A 58 11.57 -3.23 -17.79
N LEU A 59 10.33 -2.93 -18.16
CA LEU A 59 10.04 -1.93 -19.19
C LEU A 59 10.54 -0.53 -18.82
N VAL A 60 10.49 -0.15 -17.54
CA VAL A 60 10.99 1.16 -17.10
C VAL A 60 12.49 1.17 -16.87
N CYS A 61 13.10 0.04 -16.48
CA CYS A 61 14.53 -0.02 -16.15
C CYS A 61 15.44 -0.42 -17.33
N VAL A 62 14.93 -1.12 -18.34
CA VAL A 62 15.76 -1.74 -19.38
C VAL A 62 15.58 -1.03 -20.72
N ARG A 63 16.69 -0.84 -21.42
CA ARG A 63 16.77 -0.32 -22.79
C ARG A 63 17.62 -1.26 -23.65
N ALA A 64 17.39 -1.24 -24.96
CA ALA A 64 18.31 -1.88 -25.90
C ALA A 64 19.67 -1.15 -25.92
N ALA A 65 20.72 -1.76 -26.49
CA ALA A 65 22.05 -1.17 -26.56
C ALA A 65 22.09 0.23 -27.21
N GLU A 66 21.23 0.46 -28.20
CA GLU A 66 21.04 1.76 -28.87
C GLU A 66 20.27 2.79 -28.03
N GLY A 67 19.82 2.42 -26.83
CA GLY A 67 19.09 3.28 -25.89
C GLY A 67 17.57 3.30 -26.09
N SER A 68 17.03 2.56 -27.06
CA SER A 68 15.58 2.49 -27.26
C SER A 68 14.87 1.70 -26.17
N ALA A 69 13.63 2.10 -25.86
CA ALA A 69 12.76 1.35 -24.97
C ALA A 69 12.49 -0.04 -25.55
N ILE A 70 12.61 -1.07 -24.71
CA ILE A 70 12.21 -2.43 -25.08
C ILE A 70 10.69 -2.56 -24.97
N THR A 71 10.12 -3.47 -25.74
CA THR A 71 8.68 -3.77 -25.69
C THR A 71 8.40 -4.97 -24.80
N ARG A 72 7.14 -5.11 -24.38
CA ARG A 72 6.67 -6.30 -23.66
C ARG A 72 6.82 -7.58 -24.50
N LYS A 73 6.75 -7.46 -25.82
CA LYS A 73 6.99 -8.59 -26.72
C LYS A 73 8.44 -9.05 -26.60
N ASP A 74 9.39 -8.12 -26.67
CA ASP A 74 10.82 -8.43 -26.56
C ASP A 74 11.12 -9.16 -25.24
N LEU A 75 10.53 -8.69 -24.13
CA LEU A 75 10.68 -9.32 -22.81
C LEU A 75 10.12 -10.76 -22.77
N ARG A 76 8.98 -11.01 -23.41
CA ARG A 76 8.32 -12.32 -23.40
C ARG A 76 8.99 -13.34 -24.33
N GLU A 77 9.78 -12.87 -25.28
CA GLU A 77 10.56 -13.72 -26.18
C GLU A 77 11.92 -14.09 -25.58
N LEU A 78 12.36 -13.44 -24.50
CA LEU A 78 13.60 -13.79 -23.80
C LEU A 78 13.51 -15.16 -23.12
N PRO A 79 14.60 -15.94 -23.12
CA PRO A 79 14.74 -17.08 -22.23
C PRO A 79 14.57 -16.65 -20.76
N ALA A 80 13.86 -17.44 -19.95
CA ALA A 80 13.60 -17.09 -18.55
C ALA A 80 14.88 -16.74 -17.75
N PRO A 81 16.01 -17.47 -17.86
CA PRO A 81 17.24 -17.11 -17.15
C PRO A 81 17.80 -15.74 -17.54
N ASP A 82 17.57 -15.31 -18.78
CA ASP A 82 18.02 -14.01 -19.26
C ASP A 82 17.09 -12.88 -18.79
N GLY A 83 15.77 -13.14 -18.73
CA GLY A 83 14.83 -12.26 -18.05
C GLY A 83 15.17 -12.06 -16.57
N ASP A 84 15.52 -13.13 -15.87
CA ASP A 84 15.92 -13.08 -14.45
C ASP A 84 17.21 -12.28 -14.23
N LYS A 85 18.19 -12.39 -15.14
CA LYS A 85 19.42 -11.56 -15.09
C LYS A 85 19.09 -10.07 -15.20
N LEU A 86 18.23 -9.70 -16.16
CA LEU A 86 17.82 -8.31 -16.35
C LEU A 86 17.07 -7.79 -15.12
N LEU A 87 16.21 -8.62 -14.53
CA LEU A 87 15.47 -8.25 -13.32
C LEU A 87 16.41 -8.07 -12.13
N ALA A 88 17.35 -8.99 -11.92
CA ALA A 88 18.35 -8.88 -10.86
C ALA A 88 19.19 -7.60 -11.01
N ALA A 89 19.61 -7.26 -12.23
CA ALA A 89 20.31 -6.02 -12.51
C ALA A 89 19.44 -4.79 -12.22
N ALA A 90 18.17 -4.78 -12.64
CA ALA A 90 17.27 -3.66 -12.40
C ALA A 90 17.04 -3.42 -10.90
N LEU A 91 16.82 -4.49 -10.13
CA LEU A 91 16.68 -4.42 -8.67
C LEU A 91 17.97 -3.93 -8.00
N ALA A 92 19.14 -4.37 -8.48
CA ALA A 92 20.43 -3.89 -7.99
C ALA A 92 20.62 -2.39 -8.28
N MET A 93 20.17 -1.88 -9.42
CA MET A 93 20.21 -0.45 -9.75
C MET A 93 19.31 0.37 -8.82
N ILE A 94 18.09 -0.10 -8.54
CA ILE A 94 17.16 0.55 -7.59
C ILE A 94 17.75 0.53 -6.16
N ALA A 95 18.31 -0.60 -5.73
CA ALA A 95 18.97 -0.71 -4.43
C ALA A 95 20.19 0.23 -4.35
N GLY A 96 21.01 0.28 -5.40
CA GLY A 96 22.13 1.22 -5.52
C GLY A 96 21.70 2.68 -5.42
N GLN A 97 20.56 3.07 -6.02
CA GLN A 97 20.00 4.42 -5.80
C GLN A 97 19.67 4.67 -4.33
N ARG A 98 19.08 3.71 -3.61
CA ARG A 98 18.74 3.86 -2.18
C ARG A 98 19.98 4.04 -1.32
N GLU A 99 21.05 3.31 -1.62
CA GLU A 99 22.31 3.37 -0.87
C GLU A 99 23.10 4.64 -1.18
N ALA A 100 23.10 5.07 -2.45
CA ALA A 100 23.88 6.23 -2.88
C ALA A 100 23.23 7.57 -2.48
N LEU A 101 21.89 7.63 -2.47
CA LEU A 101 21.17 8.88 -2.26
C LEU A 101 21.26 9.31 -0.78
N ARG A 102 21.93 10.45 -0.54
CA ARG A 102 22.02 11.03 0.80
C ARG A 102 20.76 11.81 1.11
N LEU A 103 19.83 11.15 1.79
CA LEU A 103 18.57 11.73 2.24
C LEU A 103 18.66 12.25 3.67
N SER A 104 18.20 13.48 3.90
CA SER A 104 17.89 13.98 5.25
C SER A 104 16.45 14.47 5.32
N VAL A 105 15.79 14.16 6.43
CA VAL A 105 14.40 14.54 6.71
C VAL A 105 14.37 15.27 8.04
N GLU A 106 13.90 16.51 8.03
CA GLU A 106 13.90 17.41 9.19
C GLU A 106 12.52 18.04 9.37
N PRO A 107 11.87 17.88 10.54
CA PRO A 107 10.63 18.62 10.83
C PRO A 107 10.86 20.14 10.77
N CYS A 108 9.92 20.89 10.21
CA CYS A 108 10.01 22.36 10.17
C CYS A 108 8.63 23.01 10.34
N GLY A 109 8.37 23.55 11.53
CA GLY A 109 7.11 24.20 11.84
C GLY A 109 5.93 23.23 11.68
N ARG A 110 5.04 23.53 10.73
CA ARG A 110 3.89 22.65 10.38
C ARG A 110 4.20 21.64 9.27
N GLY A 111 5.42 21.62 8.74
CA GLY A 111 5.82 20.81 7.60
C GLY A 111 7.08 19.98 7.86
N THR A 112 7.66 19.48 6.77
CA THR A 112 8.87 18.66 6.76
C THR A 112 9.80 19.14 5.65
N LYS A 113 11.09 19.29 5.95
CA LYS A 113 12.12 19.55 4.95
C LYS A 113 12.77 18.23 4.55
N ILE A 114 12.93 18.03 3.25
CA ILE A 114 13.67 16.90 2.69
C ILE A 114 14.83 17.44 1.87
N ARG A 115 16.03 16.94 2.14
CA ARG A 115 17.23 17.24 1.35
C ARG A 115 17.78 15.97 0.72
N ALA A 116 18.11 16.04 -0.55
CA ALA A 116 18.59 14.92 -1.35
C ALA A 116 19.51 15.44 -2.46
N ASP A 117 20.82 15.23 -2.39
CA ASP A 117 21.79 15.49 -3.48
C ASP A 117 21.48 16.71 -4.38
N GLY A 118 21.51 17.90 -3.77
CA GLY A 118 21.24 19.18 -4.45
C GLY A 118 19.77 19.60 -4.49
N MET A 119 18.84 18.69 -4.21
CA MET A 119 17.41 18.97 -4.06
C MET A 119 17.07 19.33 -2.61
N ARG A 120 16.27 20.38 -2.45
CA ARG A 120 15.80 20.87 -1.15
C ARG A 120 14.31 21.15 -1.24
N LEU A 121 13.53 20.26 -0.65
CA LEU A 121 12.07 20.27 -0.70
C LEU A 121 11.51 20.68 0.66
N LEU A 122 10.43 21.43 0.62
CA LEU A 122 9.58 21.72 1.75
C LEU A 122 8.21 21.09 1.49
N LEU A 123 7.81 20.21 2.39
CA LEU A 123 6.52 19.54 2.42
C LEU A 123 5.65 20.25 3.45
N LYS A 124 4.39 20.52 3.10
CA LYS A 124 3.35 20.97 4.02
C LYS A 124 2.20 19.97 4.04
N PRO A 125 1.40 19.91 5.12
CA PRO A 125 0.13 19.20 5.09
C PRO A 125 -0.83 19.88 4.12
N TRP A 126 -1.75 19.10 3.58
CA TRP A 126 -2.85 19.65 2.81
C TRP A 126 -3.89 20.32 3.69
N THR A 127 -4.50 21.35 3.15
CA THR A 127 -5.78 21.86 3.63
C THR A 127 -6.92 20.94 3.18
N PHE A 128 -8.04 20.99 3.91
CA PHE A 128 -9.27 20.29 3.52
C PHE A 128 -9.73 20.64 2.09
N GLY A 129 -9.57 21.92 1.68
CA GLY A 129 -9.91 22.37 0.34
C GLY A 129 -9.04 21.76 -0.75
N GLU A 130 -7.72 21.73 -0.55
CA GLU A 130 -6.76 21.10 -1.48
C GLU A 130 -7.05 19.60 -1.64
N ARG A 131 -7.25 18.88 -0.52
CA ARG A 131 -7.59 17.45 -0.54
C ARG A 131 -8.87 17.15 -1.31
N ASN A 132 -9.94 17.93 -1.07
CA ASN A 132 -11.21 17.72 -1.76
C ASN A 132 -11.15 18.05 -3.24
N ASP A 133 -10.41 19.09 -3.63
CA ASP A 133 -10.22 19.40 -5.05
C ASP A 133 -9.40 18.29 -5.73
N ALA A 134 -8.34 17.81 -5.09
CA ALA A 134 -7.55 16.69 -5.57
C ALA A 134 -8.43 15.44 -5.77
N LEU A 135 -9.21 15.08 -4.75
CA LEU A 135 -10.16 13.95 -4.80
C LEU A 135 -11.15 14.13 -5.96
N ARG A 136 -11.82 15.27 -6.04
CA ARG A 136 -12.80 15.53 -7.11
C ARG A 136 -12.19 15.38 -8.50
N ARG A 137 -10.95 15.84 -8.69
CA ARG A 137 -10.24 15.80 -9.98
C ARG A 137 -9.72 14.41 -10.33
N SER A 138 -9.48 13.57 -9.33
CA SER A 138 -9.02 12.19 -9.53
C SER A 138 -10.16 11.17 -9.61
N LEU A 139 -11.41 11.55 -9.35
CA LEU A 139 -12.57 10.68 -9.59
C LEU A 139 -12.88 10.58 -11.08
N GLN A 140 -12.98 9.35 -11.57
CA GLN A 140 -13.37 9.01 -12.92
C GLN A 140 -14.67 8.23 -12.91
N LEU A 141 -15.55 8.49 -13.88
CA LEU A 141 -16.74 7.68 -14.10
C LEU A 141 -16.44 6.65 -15.19
N GLN A 142 -16.37 5.37 -14.80
CA GLN A 142 -16.14 4.25 -15.73
C GLN A 142 -17.28 3.24 -15.56
N GLU A 143 -17.97 2.93 -16.67
CA GLU A 143 -19.07 1.94 -16.69
C GLU A 143 -20.16 2.18 -15.63
N GLY A 144 -20.45 3.45 -15.33
CA GLY A 144 -21.44 3.82 -14.32
C GLY A 144 -20.97 3.66 -12.86
N ARG A 145 -19.70 3.33 -12.64
CA ARG A 145 -19.06 3.30 -11.32
C ARG A 145 -18.07 4.46 -11.17
N VAL A 146 -18.03 5.05 -9.98
CA VAL A 146 -17.03 6.05 -9.63
C VAL A 146 -15.76 5.31 -9.21
N ARG A 147 -14.64 5.61 -9.86
CA ARG A 147 -13.32 5.05 -9.55
C ARG A 147 -12.37 6.19 -9.19
N LEU A 148 -11.56 5.99 -8.16
CA LEU A 148 -10.45 6.88 -7.85
C LEU A 148 -9.24 6.52 -8.71
N ASP A 149 -8.73 7.48 -9.47
CA ASP A 149 -7.41 7.42 -10.09
C ASP A 149 -6.36 7.77 -9.03
N LEU A 150 -5.79 6.74 -8.39
CA LEU A 150 -4.85 6.91 -7.29
C LEU A 150 -3.58 7.62 -7.75
N GLY A 151 -3.01 7.25 -8.91
CA GLY A 151 -1.83 7.89 -9.45
C GLY A 151 -2.05 9.39 -9.73
N LEU A 152 -3.22 9.78 -10.25
CA LEU A 152 -3.57 11.19 -10.41
C LEU A 152 -3.76 11.89 -9.05
N TYR A 153 -4.41 11.23 -8.09
CA TYR A 153 -4.60 11.76 -6.74
C TYR A 153 -3.25 12.05 -6.04
N GLU A 154 -2.30 11.12 -6.11
CA GLU A 154 -0.96 11.27 -5.55
C GLU A 154 -0.15 12.37 -6.26
N LYS A 155 -0.28 12.51 -7.58
CA LYS A 155 0.34 13.61 -8.33
C LYS A 155 -0.20 14.97 -7.90
N LEU A 156 -1.52 15.07 -7.70
CA LEU A 156 -2.13 16.28 -7.15
C LEU A 156 -1.67 16.52 -5.71
N MET A 157 -1.38 15.45 -4.95
CA MET A 157 -0.73 15.51 -3.64
C MET A 157 0.62 16.16 -3.64
N ILE A 158 1.51 15.63 -4.46
CA ILE A 158 2.83 16.20 -4.61
C ILE A 158 2.73 17.67 -5.05
N ALA A 159 1.91 17.97 -6.06
CA ALA A 159 1.78 19.31 -6.60
C ALA A 159 1.28 20.35 -5.59
N ALA A 160 0.35 19.98 -4.71
CA ALA A 160 -0.20 20.90 -3.72
C ALA A 160 0.61 20.93 -2.40
N CYS A 161 1.33 19.87 -2.03
CA CYS A 161 2.08 19.80 -0.78
C CYS A 161 3.57 20.15 -0.90
N VAL A 162 4.19 20.01 -2.06
CA VAL A 162 5.65 20.02 -2.21
C VAL A 162 6.12 21.27 -2.95
N THR A 163 7.01 22.02 -2.31
CA THR A 163 7.65 23.23 -2.89
C THR A 163 9.15 23.18 -2.72
N TRP A 164 9.90 23.94 -3.52
CA TRP A 164 11.34 24.11 -3.28
C TRP A 164 11.58 24.93 -2.01
N GLU A 165 12.56 24.56 -1.20
CA GLU A 165 12.93 25.30 0.03
C GLU A 165 13.27 26.77 -0.27
N ASP A 166 13.86 27.05 -1.43
CA ASP A 166 14.22 28.41 -1.87
C ASP A 166 13.05 29.21 -2.48
N GLY A 167 11.81 28.69 -2.42
CA GLY A 167 10.61 29.39 -2.91
C GLY A 167 10.39 29.32 -4.43
N GLY A 168 11.04 28.40 -5.13
CA GLY A 168 10.73 28.08 -6.53
C GLY A 168 9.35 27.43 -6.66
N GLU A 169 8.65 27.70 -7.76
CA GLU A 169 7.39 27.01 -8.09
C GLU A 169 7.64 25.51 -8.29
N GLY A 170 6.70 24.70 -7.76
CA GLY A 170 6.52 23.25 -7.96
C GLY A 170 7.77 22.41 -8.20
N ALA A 171 8.15 21.58 -7.23
CA ALA A 171 9.18 20.57 -7.50
C ALA A 171 8.61 19.50 -8.44
N ASP A 172 9.18 19.40 -9.65
CA ASP A 172 8.75 18.42 -10.65
C ASP A 172 9.21 17.01 -10.25
N PRO A 173 8.27 16.09 -9.94
CA PRO A 173 8.62 14.72 -9.58
C PRO A 173 9.19 13.89 -10.73
N ALA A 174 9.10 14.38 -11.99
CA ALA A 174 9.61 13.67 -13.15
C ALA A 174 11.09 13.30 -13.04
N GLU A 175 11.89 14.15 -12.40
CA GLU A 175 13.34 13.97 -12.27
C GLU A 175 13.76 13.27 -10.97
N TRP A 176 12.81 12.96 -10.08
CA TRP A 176 13.16 12.42 -8.78
C TRP A 176 13.65 10.97 -8.90
N PRO A 177 14.75 10.60 -8.20
CA PRO A 177 15.10 9.21 -8.03
C PRO A 177 14.03 8.51 -7.18
N VAL A 178 13.85 7.21 -7.38
CA VAL A 178 12.83 6.41 -6.68
C VAL A 178 12.83 6.63 -5.16
N PRO A 179 13.98 6.59 -4.45
CA PRO A 179 13.99 6.70 -3.00
C PRO A 179 13.57 8.09 -2.49
N LEU A 180 13.78 9.15 -3.28
CA LEU A 180 13.30 10.49 -2.95
C LEU A 180 11.78 10.54 -3.03
N GLY A 181 11.21 10.04 -4.13
CA GLY A 181 9.75 10.01 -4.32
C GLY A 181 9.03 9.20 -3.24
N GLU A 182 9.54 8.01 -2.90
CA GLU A 182 9.02 7.21 -1.79
C GLU A 182 9.10 7.92 -0.45
N THR A 183 10.23 8.59 -0.17
CA THR A 183 10.41 9.35 1.07
C THR A 183 9.45 10.54 1.13
N VAL A 184 9.27 11.27 0.03
CA VAL A 184 8.30 12.36 -0.07
C VAL A 184 6.89 11.84 0.23
N MET A 185 6.46 10.76 -0.44
CA MET A 185 5.13 10.20 -0.23
C MET A 185 4.90 9.77 1.22
N ARG A 186 5.85 9.02 1.81
CA ARG A 186 5.77 8.61 3.22
C ARG A 186 5.66 9.80 4.18
N GLU A 187 6.43 10.86 3.94
CA GLU A 187 6.35 12.06 4.79
C GLU A 187 5.06 12.86 4.57
N LEU A 188 4.50 12.85 3.35
CA LEU A 188 3.19 13.45 3.08
C LEU A 188 2.07 12.67 3.76
N ASP A 189 2.10 11.35 3.73
CA ASP A 189 1.15 10.50 4.46
C ASP A 189 1.19 10.81 5.95
N ARG A 190 2.40 10.81 6.53
CA ARG A 190 2.62 11.18 7.94
C ARG A 190 2.10 12.58 8.27
N LEU A 191 2.37 13.58 7.43
CA LEU A 191 1.90 14.96 7.64
C LEU A 191 0.38 15.08 7.55
N ASN A 192 -0.27 14.24 6.75
CA ASN A 192 -1.72 14.23 6.56
C ASN A 192 -2.43 13.23 7.49
N GLY A 193 -1.73 12.68 8.49
CA GLY A 193 -2.30 11.80 9.51
C GLY A 193 -2.63 10.41 9.00
N VAL A 194 -2.08 10.01 7.85
CA VAL A 194 -2.05 8.61 7.42
C VAL A 194 -0.85 7.99 8.12
N ASP A 195 -1.10 7.13 9.09
CA ASP A 195 -0.04 6.42 9.80
C ASP A 195 0.59 5.40 8.82
N PRO A 196 1.87 5.53 8.43
CA PRO A 196 2.50 4.56 7.53
C PRO A 196 2.63 3.18 8.19
N ASP A 197 2.63 3.12 9.53
CA ASP A 197 2.61 1.88 10.30
C ASP A 197 1.17 1.47 10.62
N TYR A 198 0.16 2.07 10.00
CA TYR A 198 -1.25 1.83 10.35
C TYR A 198 -1.63 0.35 10.34
N GLU A 199 -1.13 -0.45 9.38
CA GLU A 199 -1.41 -1.88 9.37
C GLU A 199 -0.74 -2.61 10.55
N ASP A 200 0.48 -2.23 10.92
CA ASP A 200 1.21 -2.77 12.06
C ASP A 200 0.63 -2.30 13.39
N THR A 201 0.22 -1.03 13.48
CA THR A 201 -0.52 -0.40 14.58
C THR A 201 -1.89 -1.05 14.73
N ALA A 202 -2.64 -1.26 13.64
CA ALA A 202 -3.91 -1.96 13.65
C ALA A 202 -3.74 -3.43 14.06
N ALA A 203 -2.72 -4.12 13.54
CA ALA A 203 -2.39 -5.49 13.93
C ALA A 203 -1.94 -5.57 15.39
N ALA A 204 -1.19 -4.58 15.89
CA ALA A 204 -0.79 -4.48 17.29
C ALA A 204 -1.99 -4.20 18.20
N CYS A 205 -2.85 -3.24 17.86
CA CYS A 205 -4.10 -2.98 18.58
C CYS A 205 -5.02 -4.21 18.60
N LEU A 206 -5.10 -4.95 17.49
CA LEU A 206 -5.84 -6.22 17.41
C LEU A 206 -5.26 -7.28 18.37
N ARG A 207 -3.93 -7.43 18.42
CA ARG A 207 -3.23 -8.36 19.32
C ARG A 207 -3.33 -7.94 20.80
N SER A 208 -3.31 -6.64 21.06
CA SER A 208 -3.33 -6.07 22.42
C SER A 208 -4.74 -5.82 22.96
N GLY A 209 -5.78 -6.08 22.18
CA GLY A 209 -7.17 -5.86 22.58
C GLY A 209 -7.55 -4.39 22.77
N ILE A 210 -6.76 -3.47 22.19
CA ILE A 210 -7.01 -2.03 22.26
C ILE A 210 -8.07 -1.68 21.21
N ASP A 211 -9.13 -0.99 21.62
CA ASP A 211 -10.18 -0.52 20.71
C ASP A 211 -9.63 0.59 19.79
N HIS A 212 -9.74 0.36 18.48
CA HIS A 212 -9.44 1.32 17.43
C HIS A 212 -10.67 1.45 16.51
N PRO A 213 -11.10 2.66 16.13
CA PRO A 213 -12.33 2.87 15.35
C PRO A 213 -12.34 2.09 14.04
N ASP A 214 -11.19 2.00 13.36
CA ASP A 214 -11.11 1.28 12.09
C ASP A 214 -10.97 -0.25 12.25
N LEU A 215 -10.48 -0.73 13.41
CA LEU A 215 -10.53 -2.16 13.71
C LEU A 215 -11.97 -2.64 13.84
N ALA A 216 -12.87 -1.76 14.27
CA ALA A 216 -14.30 -2.05 14.32
C ALA A 216 -14.85 -2.28 12.91
N MET A 217 -14.51 -1.42 11.95
CA MET A 217 -14.88 -1.59 10.55
C MET A 217 -14.27 -2.86 9.93
N ILE A 218 -12.98 -3.12 10.16
CA ILE A 218 -12.29 -4.33 9.68
C ILE A 218 -12.90 -5.61 10.26
N ARG A 219 -13.25 -5.62 11.56
CA ARG A 219 -13.89 -6.75 12.24
C ARG A 219 -15.27 -7.05 11.64
N LEU A 220 -16.07 -6.01 11.38
CA LEU A 220 -17.37 -6.15 10.73
C LEU A 220 -17.22 -6.68 9.28
N CYS A 221 -16.32 -6.12 8.48
CA CYS A 221 -16.03 -6.60 7.12
C CYS A 221 -15.67 -8.10 7.11
N ARG A 222 -14.82 -8.54 8.04
CA ARG A 222 -14.41 -9.95 8.14
C ARG A 222 -15.53 -10.87 8.61
N ALA A 223 -16.24 -10.47 9.66
CA ALA A 223 -17.31 -11.29 10.26
C ALA A 223 -18.49 -11.50 9.30
N PHE A 224 -18.85 -10.47 8.55
CA PHE A 224 -19.99 -10.49 7.64
C PHE A 224 -19.62 -10.68 6.16
N ARG A 225 -18.33 -10.80 5.85
CA ARG A 225 -17.77 -10.85 4.49
C ARG A 225 -18.22 -9.66 3.64
N TRP A 226 -18.20 -8.48 4.24
CA TRP A 226 -18.56 -7.21 3.60
C TRP A 226 -17.33 -6.44 3.14
N SER A 227 -17.50 -5.60 2.13
CA SER A 227 -16.52 -4.57 1.76
C SER A 227 -16.70 -3.32 2.63
N PRO A 228 -15.66 -2.48 2.79
CA PRO A 228 -15.77 -1.21 3.53
C PRO A 228 -16.91 -0.31 3.03
N GLU A 229 -17.14 -0.30 1.71
CA GLU A 229 -18.20 0.45 1.03
C GLU A 229 -19.62 0.03 1.47
N GLN A 230 -19.78 -1.20 1.97
CA GLN A 230 -21.06 -1.69 2.50
C GLN A 230 -21.30 -1.26 3.95
N ILE A 231 -20.24 -0.85 4.66
CA ILE A 231 -20.28 -0.42 6.06
C ILE A 231 -20.31 1.10 6.17
N GLU A 232 -19.63 1.80 5.27
CA GLU A 232 -19.55 3.26 5.21
C GLU A 232 -20.91 4.00 5.24
N PRO A 233 -22.01 3.49 4.65
CA PRO A 233 -23.33 4.12 4.74
C PRO A 233 -24.02 3.93 6.09
N MET A 234 -23.50 3.06 6.97
CA MET A 234 -24.12 2.77 8.26
C MET A 234 -23.93 3.93 9.22
N ASN A 235 -25.02 4.39 9.83
CA ASN A 235 -24.90 5.36 10.92
C ASN A 235 -24.18 4.73 12.12
N ALA A 236 -23.52 5.57 12.93
CA ALA A 236 -22.68 5.14 14.05
C ALA A 236 -23.41 4.17 15.02
N ARG A 237 -24.70 4.41 15.28
CA ARG A 237 -25.54 3.58 16.15
C ARG A 237 -25.73 2.16 15.61
N MET A 238 -25.87 2.01 14.30
CA MET A 238 -26.02 0.70 13.65
C MET A 238 -24.69 -0.06 13.64
N GLY A 239 -23.57 0.62 13.39
CA GLY A 239 -22.23 0.06 13.52
C GLY A 239 -21.95 -0.45 14.95
N GLU A 240 -22.26 0.35 15.97
CA GLU A 240 -22.13 -0.04 17.39
C GLU A 240 -22.98 -1.27 17.74
N SER A 241 -24.21 -1.35 17.22
CA SER A 241 -25.11 -2.47 17.48
C SER A 241 -24.60 -3.77 16.86
N LEU A 242 -24.04 -3.71 15.65
CA LEU A 242 -23.44 -4.87 14.98
C LEU A 242 -22.17 -5.35 15.69
N LEU A 243 -21.34 -4.42 16.16
CA LEU A 243 -20.16 -4.74 16.97
C LEU A 243 -20.52 -5.35 18.33
N ALA A 244 -21.62 -4.90 18.95
CA ALA A 244 -22.14 -5.50 20.16
C ALA A 244 -22.62 -6.94 19.90
N GLY A 245 -23.34 -7.17 18.81
CA GLY A 245 -23.76 -8.51 18.37
C GLY A 245 -22.58 -9.43 18.10
N LEU A 246 -21.56 -8.95 17.39
CA LEU A 246 -20.33 -9.71 17.11
C LEU A 246 -19.61 -10.11 18.40
N ARG A 247 -19.49 -9.19 19.37
CA ARG A 247 -18.89 -9.47 20.69
C ARG A 247 -19.66 -10.51 21.50
N VAL A 248 -20.96 -10.67 21.28
CA VAL A 248 -21.77 -11.73 21.91
C VAL A 248 -21.48 -13.07 21.23
N LEU A 249 -21.45 -13.10 19.90
CA LEU A 249 -21.14 -14.30 19.12
C LEU A 249 -19.72 -14.83 19.39
N GLU A 250 -18.73 -13.95 19.45
CA GLU A 250 -17.35 -14.31 19.77
C GLU A 250 -17.21 -14.87 21.20
N ARG A 251 -17.93 -14.29 22.17
CA ARG A 251 -17.96 -14.82 23.55
C ARG A 251 -18.61 -16.20 23.63
N GLN A 252 -19.66 -16.44 22.86
CA GLN A 252 -20.31 -17.75 22.78
C GLN A 252 -19.39 -18.79 22.13
N ALA A 253 -18.71 -18.43 21.03
CA ALA A 253 -17.75 -19.30 20.36
C ALA A 253 -16.54 -19.63 21.28
N ALA A 254 -16.03 -18.64 22.00
CA ALA A 254 -14.98 -18.85 22.99
C ALA A 254 -15.45 -19.77 24.13
N ALA A 255 -16.65 -19.55 24.67
CA ALA A 255 -17.21 -20.42 25.72
C ALA A 255 -17.43 -21.87 25.24
N ALA A 256 -17.86 -22.07 23.98
CA ALA A 256 -18.00 -23.39 23.37
C ALA A 256 -16.65 -24.10 23.23
N ALA A 257 -15.61 -23.39 22.76
CA ALA A 257 -14.25 -23.93 22.62
C ALA A 257 -13.62 -24.35 23.96
N HIS A 258 -13.99 -23.71 25.08
CA HIS A 258 -13.54 -24.11 26.42
C HIS A 258 -14.34 -25.29 27.00
N SER A 259 -15.55 -25.55 26.50
CA SER A 259 -16.36 -26.69 26.94
C SER A 259 -15.92 -28.02 26.31
N GLU A 260 -15.40 -28.01 25.08
CA GLU A 260 -14.89 -29.20 24.39
C GLU A 260 -13.51 -29.69 24.90
N GLY A 261 -12.78 -28.86 25.65
CA GLY A 261 -11.51 -29.23 26.28
C GLY A 261 -11.65 -30.00 27.61
N THR A 262 -12.88 -30.20 28.11
CA THR A 262 -13.13 -30.76 29.46
C THR A 262 -14.03 -32.00 29.42
N GLY A 263 -13.76 -32.95 28.52
CA GLY A 263 -14.45 -34.23 28.58
C GLY A 263 -13.73 -35.33 27.84
N VAL A 264 -12.96 -36.18 28.56
CA VAL A 264 -12.96 -37.67 28.57
C VAL A 264 -11.98 -38.11 29.70
N ASN A 265 -12.41 -38.49 30.92
CA ASN A 265 -12.70 -39.87 31.41
C ASN A 265 -13.02 -39.74 32.93
N SER A 266 -14.05 -40.35 33.55
CA SER A 266 -14.42 -41.77 33.55
C SER A 266 -15.86 -41.99 34.07
N LEU A 267 -16.58 -42.96 33.48
CA LEU A 267 -17.79 -43.65 34.02
C LEU A 267 -17.36 -44.81 34.96
N PRO A 268 -18.26 -45.61 35.59
CA PRO A 268 -19.60 -45.38 36.16
C PRO A 268 -19.75 -45.95 37.60
N SER A 269 -20.80 -45.61 38.37
CA SER A 269 -21.35 -46.49 39.45
C SER A 269 -22.75 -46.07 39.94
N SER A 270 -23.71 -46.95 39.65
CA SER A 270 -24.91 -47.38 40.39
C SER A 270 -25.80 -46.43 41.22
N SER A 271 -27.09 -46.55 40.88
CA SER A 271 -28.26 -46.85 41.73
C SER A 271 -29.15 -45.71 42.26
N SER A 272 -30.44 -45.87 41.92
CA SER A 272 -31.69 -45.34 42.53
C SER A 272 -31.80 -43.81 42.62
N ASP A 273 -32.86 -43.16 42.17
CA ASP A 273 -34.25 -43.49 42.48
C ASP A 273 -35.20 -42.74 41.52
N THR A 274 -36.40 -43.28 41.43
CA THR A 274 -37.55 -42.86 40.62
C THR A 274 -37.98 -41.40 40.83
N GLY A 275 -38.35 -40.73 39.73
CA GLY A 275 -38.91 -39.38 39.76
C GLY A 275 -39.43 -38.93 38.40
N VAL A 276 -40.56 -39.50 37.98
CA VAL A 276 -41.34 -39.03 36.83
C VAL A 276 -41.72 -37.56 37.05
N THR A 277 -41.42 -36.65 36.11
CA THR A 277 -42.20 -35.41 35.96
C THR A 277 -42.32 -35.04 34.49
N ARG A 278 -43.58 -34.83 34.10
CA ARG A 278 -44.13 -34.60 32.77
C ARG A 278 -43.64 -33.31 32.14
N ILE A 279 -43.49 -33.37 30.82
CA ILE A 279 -43.44 -32.24 29.89
C ILE A 279 -44.81 -31.53 29.93
N VAL A 280 -44.79 -30.20 30.08
CA VAL A 280 -45.91 -29.32 29.69
C VAL A 280 -45.34 -28.25 28.77
N ILE A 281 -45.76 -28.32 27.51
CA ILE A 281 -45.60 -27.25 26.52
C ILE A 281 -46.78 -26.30 26.74
N LEU A 282 -46.51 -25.01 26.96
CA LEU A 282 -47.51 -23.96 26.83
C LEU A 282 -47.07 -23.08 25.67
N GLU A 283 -47.84 -23.17 24.58
CA GLU A 283 -47.88 -22.18 23.51
C GLU A 283 -48.74 -21.00 23.99
N GLU A 284 -48.19 -19.79 23.92
CA GLU A 284 -48.90 -18.58 23.47
C GLU A 284 -47.95 -17.75 22.60
#